data_AF-A0A9D3X084-F1
#
_entry.id   AF-A0A9D3X084-F1
#
_cell.length_a   1.000
_cell.length_b   1.000
_cell.length_c   1.000
_cell.angle_alpha   90.00
_cell.angle_beta   90.00
_cell.angle_gamma   90.00
#
_symmetry.space_group_name_H-M   'P 1'
#
loop_
_entity.id
_entity.type
_entity.pdbx_description
1 polymer ?
#
loop_
_entity_poly.entity_id
_entity_poly.type
_entity_poly.pdbx_seq_one_letter_code
_entity_poly.pdbx_strand_id
1 'polypeptide(L)'
;FNYCIDVEWLIRQYPQEFRKKPLLIVHGEKRESKAELHAQAHPYENVRLCQAKLDIAFGTHHTKMMLLLYEEGLRVVIHTSNLIDADWDQKTQGIWLSPLYPRLPPGTTGSAGESVTNFKSDLIHYLMSYNSPTLKEWADIIQEHDLSETRVYLLGSTPGRYQGNQKEKWGHLRFRKLLKEYTSAIPAQESWPVIGQFSSIGSMGADQSKWLCSEFRESLVTLGSSVKTLAKPDVPIHLIYPTVDNVRQSLEGYPAGGSLPYSIQTAQKQLWLHSYFHKWSAETSGRSHAMPHIKTYMRPSPDFQKIAWFLVTSANLSKAAWGALEKNGTQLMIRSYELGVLFLPSAFGLDTGYFHVKKKMFSGSNEPVASFPVPYDLPPEQYGSKDRPWIWNIPYTKAPDTHGN
;
A
#
# COMPACT_ATOMS: atom_id res chain seq x y z
N PHE A 1 -8.04 -11.14 3.81
CA PHE A 1 -6.56 -11.07 3.93
C PHE A 1 -6.23 -9.92 4.86
N ASN A 2 -5.52 -10.16 5.97
CA ASN A 2 -5.08 -9.09 6.83
C ASN A 2 -3.86 -9.46 7.71
N TYR A 3 -3.32 -8.48 8.42
CA TYR A 3 -2.28 -8.64 9.43
C TYR A 3 -2.92 -8.87 10.81
N CYS A 4 -3.61 -7.87 11.37
CA CYS A 4 -4.27 -7.95 12.68
C CYS A 4 -5.79 -8.06 12.52
N ILE A 5 -6.41 -8.94 13.29
CA ILE A 5 -7.82 -9.34 13.15
C ILE A 5 -8.42 -9.60 14.53
N ASP A 6 -9.51 -8.91 14.81
CA ASP A 6 -10.47 -9.25 15.86
C ASP A 6 -11.64 -9.96 15.19
N VAL A 7 -11.77 -11.27 15.42
CA VAL A 7 -12.77 -12.09 14.71
C VAL A 7 -14.19 -11.73 15.15
N GLU A 8 -14.39 -11.46 16.45
CA GLU A 8 -15.72 -11.13 16.96
C GLU A 8 -16.19 -9.78 16.42
N TRP A 9 -15.34 -8.76 16.48
CA TRP A 9 -15.62 -7.46 15.89
C TRP A 9 -15.89 -7.59 14.38
N LEU A 10 -15.07 -8.35 13.65
CA LEU A 10 -15.22 -8.54 12.21
C LEU A 10 -16.59 -9.14 11.86
N ILE A 11 -17.01 -10.20 12.55
CA ILE A 11 -18.32 -10.84 12.30
C ILE A 11 -19.47 -9.86 12.53
N ARG A 12 -19.37 -8.98 13.52
CA ARG A 12 -20.40 -7.96 13.79
C ARG A 12 -20.54 -6.94 12.65
N GLN A 13 -19.48 -6.70 11.87
CA GLN A 13 -19.52 -5.78 10.72
C GLN A 13 -20.32 -6.34 9.52
N TYR A 14 -20.49 -7.66 9.43
CA TYR A 14 -21.37 -8.24 8.41
C TYR A 14 -22.84 -8.03 8.77
N PRO A 15 -23.72 -7.71 7.79
CA PRO A 15 -25.17 -7.75 7.96
C PRO A 15 -25.61 -9.09 8.53
N GLN A 16 -26.65 -9.09 9.36
CA GLN A 16 -27.06 -10.25 10.16
C GLN A 16 -27.31 -11.50 9.30
N GLU A 17 -27.95 -11.32 8.15
CA GLU A 17 -28.26 -12.34 7.14
C GLU A 17 -27.01 -12.95 6.47
N PHE A 18 -25.86 -12.28 6.53
CA PHE A 18 -24.62 -12.72 5.92
C PHE A 18 -23.58 -13.25 6.93
N ARG A 19 -23.78 -13.07 8.25
CA ARG A 19 -22.83 -13.49 9.29
C ARG A 19 -22.49 -14.98 9.29
N LYS A 20 -23.38 -15.83 8.76
CA LYS A 20 -23.19 -17.29 8.66
C LYS A 20 -22.65 -17.76 7.31
N LYS A 21 -22.45 -16.86 6.33
CA LYS A 21 -21.86 -17.22 5.04
C LYS A 21 -20.39 -17.62 5.23
N PRO A 22 -19.83 -18.54 4.43
CA PRO A 22 -18.44 -18.94 4.57
C PRO A 22 -17.47 -17.76 4.54
N LEU A 23 -16.61 -17.65 5.56
CA LEU A 23 -15.60 -16.61 5.68
C LEU A 23 -14.21 -17.23 5.72
N LEU A 24 -13.34 -16.81 4.81
CA LEU A 24 -11.92 -17.20 4.82
C LEU A 24 -11.06 -16.05 5.36
N ILE A 25 -10.38 -16.30 6.47
CA ILE A 25 -9.37 -15.39 7.03
C ILE A 25 -7.99 -15.85 6.59
N VAL A 26 -7.28 -14.99 5.84
CA VAL A 26 -5.90 -15.21 5.42
C VAL A 26 -4.97 -14.35 6.26
N HIS A 27 -4.04 -14.98 6.98
CA HIS A 27 -3.20 -14.36 8.01
C HIS A 27 -1.75 -14.86 7.98
N GLY A 28 -0.84 -14.14 8.65
CA GLY A 28 0.57 -14.51 8.79
C GLY A 28 0.99 -15.03 10.17
N GLU A 29 0.05 -15.08 11.13
CA GLU A 29 0.34 -15.44 12.53
C GLU A 29 1.04 -16.80 12.70
N LYS A 30 1.87 -16.90 13.74
CA LYS A 30 2.66 -18.10 14.07
C LYS A 30 2.65 -18.33 15.59
N ARG A 31 2.83 -19.58 16.02
CA ARG A 31 2.97 -19.94 17.44
C ARG A 31 1.76 -19.46 18.26
N GLU A 32 1.99 -18.73 19.35
CA GLU A 32 0.96 -18.28 20.30
C GLU A 32 -0.09 -17.39 19.63
N SER A 33 0.31 -16.40 18.83
CA SER A 33 -0.64 -15.54 18.13
C SER A 33 -1.50 -16.28 17.10
N LYS A 34 -0.98 -17.39 16.54
CA LYS A 34 -1.80 -18.31 15.73
C LYS A 34 -2.83 -19.03 16.61
N ALA A 35 -2.42 -19.55 17.76
CA ALA A 35 -3.34 -20.23 18.68
C ALA A 35 -4.46 -19.30 19.15
N GLU A 36 -4.14 -18.04 19.45
CA GLU A 36 -5.10 -17.00 19.83
C GLU A 36 -6.11 -16.72 18.69
N LEU A 37 -5.64 -16.55 17.46
CA LEU A 37 -6.54 -16.35 16.32
C LEU A 37 -7.44 -17.57 16.08
N HIS A 38 -6.91 -18.78 16.24
CA HIS A 38 -7.71 -20.00 16.17
C HIS A 38 -8.77 -20.06 17.28
N ALA A 39 -8.44 -19.64 18.50
CA ALA A 39 -9.40 -19.57 19.61
C ALA A 39 -10.50 -18.53 19.37
N GLN A 40 -10.16 -17.36 18.83
CA GLN A 40 -11.15 -16.33 18.44
C GLN A 40 -12.10 -16.82 17.34
N ALA A 41 -11.60 -17.61 16.38
CA ALA A 41 -12.41 -18.15 15.29
C ALA A 41 -13.24 -19.38 15.68
N HIS A 42 -12.88 -20.09 16.75
CA HIS A 42 -13.51 -21.35 17.16
C HIS A 42 -15.03 -21.29 17.34
N PRO A 43 -15.64 -20.21 17.90
CA PRO A 43 -17.09 -20.10 18.04
C PRO A 43 -17.87 -19.99 16.73
N TYR A 44 -17.20 -19.80 15.58
CA TYR A 44 -17.83 -19.52 14.29
C TYR A 44 -17.55 -20.65 13.29
N GLU A 45 -18.48 -21.60 13.17
CA GLU A 45 -18.34 -22.78 12.29
C GLU A 45 -18.12 -22.45 10.81
N ASN A 46 -18.59 -21.29 10.36
CA ASN A 46 -18.44 -20.81 8.98
C ASN A 46 -17.07 -20.13 8.70
N VAL A 47 -16.21 -19.98 9.71
CA VAL A 47 -14.90 -19.31 9.57
C VAL A 47 -13.81 -20.34 9.34
N ARG A 48 -13.11 -20.22 8.21
CA ARG A 48 -11.90 -20.97 7.87
C ARG A 48 -10.68 -20.06 7.96
N LEU A 49 -9.55 -20.62 8.40
CA LEU A 49 -8.26 -19.92 8.46
C LEU A 49 -7.30 -20.45 7.40
N CYS A 50 -6.55 -19.56 6.76
CA CYS A 50 -5.47 -19.88 5.83
C CYS A 50 -4.20 -19.13 6.25
N GLN A 51 -3.21 -19.89 6.73
CA GLN A 51 -1.92 -19.33 7.14
C GLN A 51 -1.00 -19.15 5.91
N ALA A 52 -0.62 -17.91 5.63
CA ALA A 52 0.37 -17.58 4.61
C ALA A 52 1.79 -18.01 5.05
N LYS A 53 2.55 -18.61 4.14
CA LYS A 53 3.91 -19.09 4.43
C LYS A 53 4.91 -17.93 4.49
N LEU A 54 5.57 -17.76 5.63
CA LEU A 54 6.58 -16.72 5.86
C LEU A 54 7.93 -17.38 6.16
N ASP A 55 8.51 -18.01 5.15
CA ASP A 55 9.73 -18.84 5.31
C ASP A 55 11.01 -18.01 5.40
N ILE A 56 10.95 -16.73 5.03
CA ILE A 56 12.04 -15.77 5.20
C ILE A 56 11.84 -15.03 6.53
N ALA A 57 12.87 -15.03 7.38
CA ALA A 57 12.83 -14.37 8.68
C ALA A 57 12.45 -12.89 8.58
N PHE A 58 11.73 -12.40 9.59
CA PHE A 58 11.24 -11.01 9.67
C PHE A 58 10.31 -10.60 8.52
N GLY A 59 9.64 -11.57 7.89
CA GLY A 59 8.54 -11.35 6.96
C GLY A 59 7.21 -11.19 7.68
N THR A 60 6.30 -10.42 7.08
CA THR A 60 4.94 -10.18 7.58
C THR A 60 3.93 -10.46 6.46
N HIS A 61 2.76 -11.00 6.81
CA HIS A 61 1.61 -10.97 5.90
C HIS A 61 0.85 -9.66 6.11
N HIS A 62 1.11 -8.67 5.27
CA HIS A 62 0.68 -7.29 5.50
C HIS A 62 -0.41 -6.81 4.53
N THR A 63 -0.68 -7.61 3.50
CA THR A 63 -1.80 -7.46 2.55
C THR A 63 -3.15 -7.35 3.25
N LYS A 64 -3.94 -6.39 2.76
CA LYS A 64 -5.27 -6.05 3.25
C LYS A 64 -6.23 -6.04 2.07
N MET A 65 -6.95 -7.14 1.94
CA MET A 65 -7.80 -7.40 0.78
C MET A 65 -9.02 -8.21 1.19
N MET A 66 -10.15 -7.87 0.57
CA MET A 66 -11.40 -8.63 0.62
C MET A 66 -11.73 -9.15 -0.78
N LEU A 67 -12.08 -10.43 -0.86
CA LEU A 67 -12.70 -11.04 -2.04
C LEU A 67 -14.14 -11.35 -1.64
N LEU A 68 -15.10 -10.70 -2.30
CA LEU A 68 -16.50 -10.72 -1.93
C LEU A 68 -17.31 -11.31 -3.09
N LEU A 69 -17.69 -12.58 -2.94
CA LEU A 69 -18.53 -13.29 -3.92
C LEU A 69 -20.01 -13.09 -3.55
N TYR A 70 -20.78 -12.62 -4.52
CA TYR A 70 -22.22 -12.37 -4.43
C TYR A 70 -22.97 -13.24 -5.44
N GLU A 71 -24.29 -13.16 -5.39
CA GLU A 71 -25.16 -13.76 -6.41
C GLU A 71 -25.00 -13.00 -7.75
N GLU A 72 -24.84 -11.68 -7.69
CA GLU A 72 -24.73 -10.78 -8.83
C GLU A 72 -23.32 -10.73 -9.45
N GLY A 73 -22.30 -11.24 -8.74
CA GLY A 73 -20.93 -11.21 -9.23
C GLY A 73 -19.87 -11.23 -8.14
N LEU A 74 -18.69 -10.69 -8.45
CA LEU A 74 -17.53 -10.65 -7.57
C LEU A 74 -17.07 -9.21 -7.36
N ARG A 75 -16.60 -8.88 -6.16
CA ARG A 75 -15.89 -7.63 -5.88
C ARG A 75 -14.56 -7.90 -5.19
N VAL A 76 -13.58 -7.09 -5.56
CA VAL A 76 -12.26 -7.03 -4.92
C VAL A 76 -12.14 -5.68 -4.22
N VAL A 77 -11.75 -5.71 -2.95
CA VAL A 77 -11.44 -4.51 -2.17
C VAL A 77 -9.99 -4.61 -1.72
N ILE A 78 -9.15 -3.63 -2.08
CA ILE A 78 -7.77 -3.52 -1.59
C ILE A 78 -7.69 -2.26 -0.74
N HIS A 79 -7.28 -2.41 0.52
CA HIS A 79 -7.37 -1.33 1.51
C HIS A 79 -6.16 -1.30 2.45
N THR A 80 -6.14 -0.40 3.43
CA THR A 80 -4.99 -0.23 4.35
C THR A 80 -5.29 -0.52 5.83
N SER A 81 -6.55 -0.74 6.20
CA SER A 81 -6.97 -1.04 7.57
C SER A 81 -6.77 -2.50 8.00
N ASN A 82 -6.32 -2.71 9.23
CA ASN A 82 -6.49 -3.97 9.94
C ASN A 82 -7.98 -4.25 10.20
N LEU A 83 -8.34 -5.50 10.53
CA LEU A 83 -9.74 -5.86 10.85
C LEU A 83 -9.97 -5.79 12.36
N ILE A 84 -9.78 -4.61 12.92
CA ILE A 84 -10.00 -4.25 14.33
C ILE A 84 -10.65 -2.87 14.39
N ASP A 85 -11.44 -2.60 15.42
CA ASP A 85 -12.22 -1.37 15.57
C ASP A 85 -11.39 -0.09 15.39
N ALA A 86 -10.28 0.02 16.14
CA ALA A 86 -9.41 1.19 16.15
C ALA A 86 -8.86 1.58 14.76
N ASP A 87 -8.73 0.63 13.84
CA ASP A 87 -8.22 0.91 12.49
C ASP A 87 -9.28 1.55 11.57
N TRP A 88 -10.56 1.56 11.96
CA TRP A 88 -11.68 2.13 11.21
C TRP A 88 -12.34 3.32 11.89
N ASP A 89 -11.94 3.64 13.13
CA ASP A 89 -12.51 4.73 13.91
C ASP A 89 -11.88 6.09 13.55
N GLN A 90 -10.70 6.41 14.09
CA GLN A 90 -10.10 7.76 14.03
C GLN A 90 -8.83 7.85 13.17
N LYS A 91 -8.59 6.88 12.28
CA LYS A 91 -7.40 6.84 11.41
C LYS A 91 -7.70 7.28 9.98
N THR A 92 -6.69 7.81 9.31
CA THR A 92 -6.73 7.97 7.85
C THR A 92 -6.33 6.66 7.17
N GLN A 93 -7.28 6.04 6.48
CA GLN A 93 -7.12 4.80 5.73
C GLN A 93 -7.47 5.01 4.25
N GLY A 94 -6.98 4.13 3.38
CA GLY A 94 -7.30 4.12 1.95
C GLY A 94 -8.06 2.85 1.56
N ILE A 95 -9.01 3.00 0.64
CA ILE A 95 -9.78 1.90 0.06
C ILE A 95 -9.85 2.10 -1.45
N TRP A 96 -9.45 1.08 -2.20
CA TRP A 96 -9.83 0.91 -3.59
C TRP A 96 -10.95 -0.12 -3.67
N LEU A 97 -12.05 0.27 -4.31
CA LEU A 97 -13.19 -0.60 -4.59
C LEU A 97 -13.18 -0.93 -6.08
N SER A 98 -13.16 -2.22 -6.41
CA SER A 98 -13.40 -2.64 -7.78
C SER A 98 -14.85 -2.36 -8.22
N PRO A 99 -15.13 -2.36 -9.54
CA PRO A 99 -16.47 -2.59 -10.06
C PRO A 99 -17.08 -3.89 -9.52
N LEU A 100 -18.38 -4.08 -9.73
CA LEU A 100 -18.99 -5.40 -9.60
C LEU A 100 -18.66 -6.19 -10.87
N TYR A 101 -17.91 -7.28 -10.72
CA TYR A 101 -17.50 -8.14 -11.81
C TYR A 101 -18.57 -9.20 -12.07
N PRO A 102 -19.23 -9.22 -13.23
CA PRO A 102 -20.24 -10.24 -13.52
C PRO A 102 -19.57 -11.60 -13.76
N ARG A 103 -20.35 -12.68 -13.64
CA ARG A 103 -19.90 -14.01 -14.08
C ARG A 103 -19.78 -14.06 -15.59
N LEU A 104 -18.75 -14.75 -16.07
CA LEU A 104 -18.60 -15.08 -17.48
C LEU A 104 -19.60 -16.19 -17.88
N PRO A 105 -19.99 -16.26 -19.17
CA PRO A 105 -20.78 -17.38 -19.67
C PRO A 105 -20.09 -18.74 -19.45
N PRO A 106 -20.84 -19.83 -19.18
CA PRO A 106 -20.27 -21.17 -19.06
C PRO A 106 -19.49 -21.57 -20.33
N GLY A 107 -18.38 -22.29 -20.15
CA GLY A 107 -17.53 -22.75 -21.27
C GLY A 107 -16.55 -21.71 -21.82
N THR A 108 -16.52 -20.50 -21.24
CA THR A 108 -15.52 -19.49 -21.56
C THR A 108 -14.12 -19.98 -21.16
N THR A 109 -13.14 -19.87 -22.07
CA THR A 109 -11.75 -20.32 -21.84
C THR A 109 -10.74 -19.21 -22.13
N GLY A 110 -9.50 -19.39 -21.67
CA GLY A 110 -8.39 -18.48 -21.98
C GLY A 110 -8.43 -17.15 -21.22
N SER A 111 -8.10 -16.06 -21.91
CA SER A 111 -7.93 -14.70 -21.36
C SER A 111 -9.23 -13.89 -21.26
N ALA A 112 -10.38 -14.55 -21.29
CA ALA A 112 -11.66 -13.85 -21.22
C ALA A 112 -11.84 -13.11 -19.89
N GLY A 113 -12.45 -11.94 -19.97
CA GLY A 113 -12.62 -11.05 -18.83
C GLY A 113 -11.33 -10.45 -18.28
N GLU A 114 -10.26 -10.43 -19.07
CA GLU A 114 -9.03 -9.72 -18.73
C GLU A 114 -9.15 -8.23 -19.03
N SER A 115 -8.55 -7.41 -18.17
CA SER A 115 -8.48 -5.96 -18.29
C SER A 115 -7.29 -5.50 -19.11
N VAL A 116 -7.35 -4.25 -19.59
CA VAL A 116 -6.20 -3.58 -20.24
C VAL A 116 -4.97 -3.46 -19.33
N THR A 117 -5.15 -3.61 -18.01
CA THR A 117 -4.09 -3.54 -17.01
C THR A 117 -3.57 -4.91 -16.56
N ASN A 118 -4.03 -6.00 -17.19
CA ASN A 118 -3.69 -7.38 -16.83
C ASN A 118 -4.05 -7.78 -15.38
N PHE A 119 -4.99 -7.04 -14.77
CA PHE A 119 -5.33 -7.17 -13.35
C PHE A 119 -5.82 -8.57 -12.98
N LYS A 120 -6.61 -9.24 -13.83
CA LYS A 120 -7.17 -10.57 -13.52
C LYS A 120 -6.05 -11.59 -13.39
N SER A 121 -5.18 -11.68 -14.39
CA SER A 121 -4.02 -12.56 -14.40
C SER A 121 -3.05 -12.23 -13.27
N ASP A 122 -2.80 -10.94 -13.01
CA ASP A 122 -1.91 -10.53 -11.92
C ASP A 122 -2.47 -10.91 -10.54
N LEU A 123 -3.78 -10.77 -10.32
CA LEU A 123 -4.43 -11.17 -9.07
C LEU A 123 -4.42 -12.68 -8.88
N ILE A 124 -4.71 -13.44 -9.93
CA ILE A 124 -4.60 -14.91 -9.90
C ILE A 124 -3.16 -15.32 -9.57
N HIS A 125 -2.16 -14.75 -10.24
CA HIS A 125 -0.74 -15.03 -9.94
C HIS A 125 -0.36 -14.65 -8.50
N TYR A 126 -0.89 -13.56 -7.97
CA TYR A 126 -0.71 -13.17 -6.58
C TYR A 126 -1.26 -14.23 -5.62
N LEU A 127 -2.49 -14.72 -5.83
CA LEU A 127 -3.09 -15.77 -5.01
C LEU A 127 -2.34 -17.10 -5.13
N MET A 128 -1.93 -17.47 -6.35
CA MET A 128 -1.19 -18.71 -6.60
C MET A 128 0.18 -18.72 -5.91
N SER A 129 0.80 -17.56 -5.65
CA SER A 129 2.07 -17.47 -4.92
C SER A 129 2.02 -18.01 -3.48
N TYR A 130 0.83 -18.10 -2.89
CA TYR A 130 0.65 -18.65 -1.55
C TYR A 130 0.81 -20.18 -1.51
N ASN A 131 0.71 -20.86 -2.65
CA ASN A 131 0.71 -22.33 -2.74
C ASN A 131 -0.30 -22.97 -1.77
N SER A 132 -1.53 -22.44 -1.76
CA SER A 132 -2.63 -22.86 -0.88
C SER A 132 -3.82 -23.38 -1.70
N PRO A 133 -4.28 -24.62 -1.50
CA PRO A 133 -5.47 -25.15 -2.17
C PRO A 133 -6.72 -24.29 -1.95
N THR A 134 -6.89 -23.77 -0.73
CA THR A 134 -7.96 -22.84 -0.38
C THR A 134 -7.93 -21.54 -1.18
N LEU A 135 -6.75 -21.05 -1.55
CA LEU A 135 -6.62 -19.85 -2.39
C LEU A 135 -6.71 -20.17 -3.88
N LYS A 136 -6.45 -21.42 -4.27
CA LYS A 136 -6.76 -21.92 -5.61
C LYS A 136 -8.27 -21.91 -5.87
N GLU A 137 -9.10 -22.27 -4.89
CA GLU A 137 -10.57 -22.14 -4.99
C GLU A 137 -10.97 -20.70 -5.35
N TRP A 138 -10.39 -19.70 -4.69
CA TRP A 138 -10.64 -18.29 -5.00
C TRP A 138 -10.09 -17.85 -6.35
N ALA A 139 -8.93 -18.37 -6.76
CA ALA A 139 -8.38 -18.12 -8.09
C ALA A 139 -9.30 -18.67 -9.19
N ASP A 140 -9.92 -19.83 -8.97
CA ASP A 140 -10.90 -20.43 -9.89
C ASP A 140 -12.18 -19.61 -9.95
N ILE A 141 -12.68 -19.12 -8.81
CA ILE A 141 -13.79 -18.17 -8.78
C ILE A 141 -13.45 -16.92 -9.60
N ILE A 142 -12.26 -16.33 -9.41
CA ILE A 142 -11.83 -15.14 -10.19
C ILE A 142 -11.75 -15.47 -11.68
N GLN A 143 -11.29 -16.66 -12.05
CA GLN A 143 -11.21 -17.12 -13.44
C GLN A 143 -12.59 -17.12 -14.12
N GLU A 144 -13.66 -17.41 -13.37
CA GLU A 144 -15.06 -17.42 -13.83
C GLU A 144 -15.70 -16.03 -13.95
N HIS A 145 -15.03 -14.94 -13.56
CA HIS A 145 -15.62 -13.59 -13.59
C HIS A 145 -14.95 -12.67 -14.61
N ASP A 146 -15.72 -11.70 -15.11
CA ASP A 146 -15.25 -10.66 -16.02
C ASP A 146 -14.69 -9.47 -15.25
N LEU A 147 -13.37 -9.31 -15.28
CA LEU A 147 -12.63 -8.24 -14.62
C LEU A 147 -12.18 -7.16 -15.62
N SER A 148 -12.69 -7.16 -16.86
CA SER A 148 -12.20 -6.32 -17.96
C SER A 148 -12.31 -4.81 -17.72
N GLU A 149 -13.27 -4.38 -16.90
CA GLU A 149 -13.45 -2.97 -16.52
C GLU A 149 -12.41 -2.44 -15.53
N THR A 150 -11.47 -3.27 -15.08
CA THR A 150 -10.41 -2.81 -14.17
C THR A 150 -9.47 -1.82 -14.88
N ARG A 151 -9.30 -0.63 -14.29
CA ARG A 151 -8.40 0.44 -14.82
C ARG A 151 -7.17 0.70 -13.95
N VAL A 152 -6.91 -0.16 -12.96
CA VAL A 152 -5.73 -0.06 -12.10
C VAL A 152 -4.80 -1.24 -12.32
N TYR A 153 -3.49 -1.03 -12.13
CA TYR A 153 -2.52 -2.12 -12.16
C TYR A 153 -2.31 -2.69 -10.76
N LEU A 154 -2.25 -4.01 -10.65
CA LEU A 154 -1.95 -4.66 -9.39
C LEU A 154 -0.44 -4.59 -9.11
N LEU A 155 -0.08 -4.16 -7.90
CA LEU A 155 1.31 -4.15 -7.43
C LEU A 155 1.42 -4.95 -6.14
N GLY A 156 1.92 -6.17 -6.25
CA GLY A 156 2.11 -7.08 -5.13
C GLY A 156 3.57 -7.26 -4.71
N SER A 157 3.75 -7.71 -3.48
CA SER A 157 4.97 -8.32 -2.98
C SER A 157 4.65 -9.68 -2.41
N THR A 158 5.52 -10.66 -2.67
CA THR A 158 5.42 -12.02 -2.10
C THR A 158 6.81 -12.41 -1.56
N PRO A 159 6.92 -13.15 -0.45
CA PRO A 159 8.21 -13.56 0.09
C PRO A 159 8.97 -14.46 -0.88
N GLY A 160 10.22 -14.13 -1.16
CA GLY A 160 11.05 -14.93 -2.05
C GLY A 160 12.35 -14.27 -2.46
N ARG A 161 13.13 -15.02 -3.24
CA ARG A 161 14.35 -14.56 -3.90
C ARG A 161 14.20 -14.77 -5.39
N TYR A 162 14.01 -13.67 -6.12
CA TYR A 162 13.67 -13.69 -7.53
C TYR A 162 14.90 -13.37 -8.38
N GLN A 163 15.07 -14.08 -9.49
CA GLN A 163 16.19 -13.92 -10.43
C GLN A 163 15.67 -13.79 -11.86
N GLY A 164 16.51 -13.28 -12.77
CA GLY A 164 16.13 -13.06 -14.17
C GLY A 164 14.84 -12.24 -14.31
N ASN A 165 13.96 -12.67 -15.21
CA ASN A 165 12.67 -11.99 -15.45
C ASN A 165 11.70 -12.06 -14.26
N GLN A 166 11.91 -12.98 -13.30
CA GLN A 166 11.06 -13.06 -12.10
C GLN A 166 11.24 -11.85 -11.18
N LYS A 167 12.37 -11.13 -11.27
CA LYS A 167 12.63 -9.92 -10.49
C LYS A 167 11.56 -8.85 -10.69
N GLU A 168 11.00 -8.76 -11.89
CA GLU A 168 10.02 -7.73 -12.24
C GLU A 168 8.57 -8.15 -11.97
N LYS A 169 8.35 -9.29 -11.29
CA LYS A 169 7.02 -9.73 -10.88
C LYS A 169 6.52 -9.05 -9.60
N TRP A 170 7.43 -8.63 -8.72
CA TRP A 170 7.07 -8.17 -7.38
C TRP A 170 7.83 -6.90 -6.96
N GLY A 171 7.31 -6.23 -5.93
CA GLY A 171 7.99 -5.14 -5.24
C GLY A 171 8.38 -3.97 -6.14
N HIS A 172 9.48 -3.30 -5.80
CA HIS A 172 9.86 -2.05 -6.48
C HIS A 172 10.28 -2.27 -7.94
N LEU A 173 10.69 -3.49 -8.32
CA LEU A 173 11.03 -3.81 -9.71
C LEU A 173 9.81 -4.09 -10.57
N ARG A 174 8.73 -4.68 -10.01
CA ARG A 174 7.40 -4.68 -10.69
C ARG A 174 6.93 -3.26 -10.92
N PHE A 175 7.07 -2.41 -9.91
CA PHE A 175 6.67 -1.01 -10.03
C PHE A 175 7.45 -0.30 -11.13
N ARG A 176 8.78 -0.44 -11.14
CA ARG A 176 9.64 0.09 -12.20
C ARG A 176 9.21 -0.38 -13.59
N LYS A 177 8.92 -1.67 -13.75
CA LYS A 177 8.45 -2.24 -15.02
C LYS A 177 7.15 -1.58 -15.49
N LEU A 178 6.15 -1.48 -14.60
CA LEU A 178 4.88 -0.85 -14.91
C LEU A 178 5.05 0.60 -15.35
N LEU A 179 5.88 1.37 -14.64
CA LEU A 179 6.18 2.75 -15.02
C LEU A 179 6.88 2.83 -16.38
N LYS A 180 7.86 1.96 -16.63
CA LYS A 180 8.58 1.93 -17.92
C LYS A 180 7.68 1.61 -19.11
N GLU A 181 6.72 0.71 -18.93
CA GLU A 181 5.87 0.18 -20.01
C GLU A 181 4.62 1.02 -20.25
N TYR A 182 4.03 1.59 -19.20
CA TYR A 182 2.69 2.18 -19.27
C TYR A 182 2.64 3.68 -18.93
N THR A 183 3.78 4.35 -18.83
CA THR A 183 3.86 5.81 -18.75
C THR A 183 4.72 6.36 -19.89
N SER A 184 4.56 7.65 -20.16
CA SER A 184 5.39 8.38 -21.12
C SER A 184 6.35 9.32 -20.39
N ALA A 185 7.48 9.61 -21.01
CA ALA A 185 8.38 10.65 -20.51
C ALA A 185 7.67 12.01 -20.53
N ILE A 186 7.82 12.79 -19.46
CA ILE A 186 7.23 14.12 -19.31
C ILE A 186 8.35 15.16 -19.42
N PRO A 187 8.11 16.35 -20.04
CA PRO A 187 9.08 17.43 -20.03
C PRO A 187 9.52 17.81 -18.61
N ALA A 188 10.83 18.01 -18.44
CA ALA A 188 11.46 18.32 -17.15
C ALA A 188 11.15 17.31 -16.03
N GLN A 189 10.94 16.02 -16.35
CA GLN A 189 10.63 14.97 -15.37
C GLN A 189 11.64 14.87 -14.21
N GLU A 190 12.88 15.31 -14.39
CA GLU A 190 13.90 15.41 -13.35
C GLU A 190 13.51 16.35 -12.20
N SER A 191 12.67 17.35 -12.48
CA SER A 191 12.16 18.32 -11.49
C SER A 191 10.91 17.84 -10.76
N TRP A 192 10.25 16.78 -11.25
CA TRP A 192 9.06 16.21 -10.62
C TRP A 192 9.50 15.39 -9.40
N PRO A 193 9.17 15.77 -8.16
CA PRO A 193 9.66 15.03 -7.00
C PRO A 193 8.91 13.69 -6.85
N VAL A 194 9.39 12.84 -5.96
CA VAL A 194 8.68 11.65 -5.49
C VAL A 194 8.16 11.92 -4.08
N ILE A 195 6.89 11.62 -3.83
CA ILE A 195 6.33 11.61 -2.48
C ILE A 195 6.08 10.17 -2.06
N GLY A 196 6.60 9.79 -0.89
CA GLY A 196 6.22 8.56 -0.20
C GLY A 196 5.63 8.88 1.16
N GLN A 197 4.45 8.35 1.45
CA GLN A 197 3.75 8.49 2.74
C GLN A 197 3.50 7.09 3.32
N PHE A 198 3.80 6.91 4.59
CA PHE A 198 3.72 5.60 5.24
C PHE A 198 3.52 5.71 6.75
N SER A 199 3.22 4.58 7.40
CA SER A 199 2.99 4.47 8.85
C SER A 199 4.15 3.82 9.61
N SER A 200 5.12 3.21 8.91
CA SER A 200 6.22 2.48 9.52
C SER A 200 7.48 2.58 8.67
N ILE A 201 8.64 2.39 9.30
CA ILE A 201 9.95 2.57 8.68
C ILE A 201 10.85 1.40 9.06
N GLY A 202 11.38 0.71 8.05
CA GLY A 202 12.39 -0.33 8.21
C GLY A 202 13.82 0.22 8.26
N SER A 203 14.79 -0.68 8.45
CA SER A 203 16.21 -0.33 8.34
C SER A 203 16.60 -0.07 6.89
N MET A 204 17.13 1.12 6.57
CA MET A 204 17.50 1.55 5.23
C MET A 204 18.98 1.36 4.89
N GLY A 205 19.83 1.24 5.92
CA GLY A 205 21.28 1.21 5.79
C GLY A 205 21.94 2.46 6.37
N ALA A 206 23.27 2.48 6.34
CA ALA A 206 24.08 3.53 6.97
C ALA A 206 23.93 4.91 6.30
N ASP A 207 23.52 4.96 5.04
CA ASP A 207 23.36 6.19 4.27
C ASP A 207 22.36 6.00 3.11
N GLN A 208 22.00 7.11 2.45
CA GLN A 208 21.02 7.15 1.36
C GLN A 208 21.38 6.29 0.14
N SER A 209 22.68 6.03 -0.10
CA SER A 209 23.15 5.25 -1.25
C SER A 209 22.95 3.75 -1.09
N LYS A 210 22.64 3.27 0.13
CA LYS A 210 22.52 1.83 0.39
C LYS A 210 21.26 1.19 -0.17
N TRP A 211 20.17 1.94 -0.27
CA TRP A 211 18.91 1.42 -0.83
C TRP A 211 17.94 2.51 -1.27
N LEU A 212 17.72 3.53 -0.43
CA LEU A 212 16.71 4.57 -0.65
C LEU A 212 16.92 5.29 -1.99
N CYS A 213 18.11 5.84 -2.23
CA CYS A 213 18.39 6.61 -3.44
C CYS A 213 18.97 5.77 -4.59
N SER A 214 19.51 4.57 -4.30
CA SER A 214 20.19 3.72 -5.29
C SER A 214 19.30 2.69 -5.97
N GLU A 215 18.24 2.22 -5.30
CA GLU A 215 17.36 1.17 -5.81
C GLU A 215 15.90 1.61 -5.81
N PHE A 216 15.44 2.08 -4.64
CA PHE A 216 14.04 2.43 -4.41
C PHE A 216 13.66 3.68 -5.24
N ARG A 217 14.32 4.82 -5.02
CA ARG A 217 14.12 6.04 -5.82
C ARG A 217 14.23 5.76 -7.32
N GLU A 218 15.28 5.07 -7.74
CA GLU A 218 15.50 4.75 -9.17
C GLU A 218 14.30 4.02 -9.80
N SER A 219 13.59 3.22 -9.02
CA SER A 219 12.35 2.57 -9.47
C SER A 219 11.19 3.55 -9.59
N LEU A 220 11.00 4.39 -8.57
CA LEU A 220 9.90 5.34 -8.48
C LEU A 220 10.04 6.50 -9.48
N VAL A 221 11.26 6.85 -9.89
CA VAL A 221 11.49 7.96 -10.82
C VAL A 221 11.36 7.57 -12.30
N THR A 222 11.27 6.27 -12.59
CA THR A 222 11.15 5.75 -13.96
C THR A 222 9.85 6.28 -14.59
N LEU A 223 9.92 6.79 -15.82
CA LEU A 223 8.77 7.13 -16.65
C LEU A 223 9.08 6.78 -18.11
N GLY A 224 8.35 5.82 -18.68
CA GLY A 224 8.53 5.36 -20.04
C GLY A 224 9.89 4.72 -20.33
N SER A 225 10.14 4.49 -21.61
CA SER A 225 11.40 3.91 -22.12
C SER A 225 12.29 5.01 -22.71
N SER A 226 12.84 5.90 -21.87
CA SER A 226 13.77 6.93 -22.36
C SER A 226 15.19 6.39 -22.59
N VAL A 227 15.86 6.95 -23.60
CA VAL A 227 17.28 6.72 -23.92
C VAL A 227 18.14 7.07 -22.71
N LYS A 228 19.17 6.25 -22.44
CA LYS A 228 20.12 6.41 -21.32
C LYS A 228 20.66 7.85 -21.25
N THR A 229 20.14 8.68 -20.35
CA THR A 229 20.83 9.90 -19.94
C THR A 229 22.07 9.50 -19.12
N LEU A 230 23.24 10.03 -19.51
CA LEU A 230 24.52 9.74 -18.86
C LEU A 230 24.59 10.24 -17.41
N ALA A 231 23.78 11.26 -17.06
CA ALA A 231 23.61 11.75 -15.69
C ALA A 231 22.30 11.22 -15.09
N LYS A 232 22.39 10.67 -13.88
CA LYS A 232 21.20 10.37 -13.07
C LYS A 232 20.73 11.68 -12.43
N PRO A 233 19.55 12.22 -12.80
CA PRO A 233 19.05 13.43 -12.17
C PRO A 233 18.81 13.17 -10.69
N ASP A 234 19.22 14.12 -9.85
CA ASP A 234 18.96 14.07 -8.41
C ASP A 234 17.51 14.50 -8.14
N VAL A 235 16.58 13.59 -8.39
CA VAL A 235 15.15 13.83 -8.18
C VAL A 235 14.86 13.99 -6.68
N PRO A 236 14.16 15.07 -6.25
CA PRO A 236 13.82 15.26 -4.85
C PRO A 236 12.88 14.16 -4.34
N ILE A 237 13.09 13.74 -3.09
CA ILE A 237 12.19 12.81 -2.39
C ILE A 237 11.62 13.54 -1.17
N HIS A 238 10.29 13.54 -1.03
CA HIS A 238 9.60 13.97 0.18
C HIS A 238 9.00 12.73 0.85
N LEU A 239 9.35 12.51 2.11
CA LEU A 239 8.84 11.40 2.90
C LEU A 239 7.89 11.93 3.98
N ILE A 240 6.60 11.61 3.88
CA ILE A 240 5.59 12.05 4.85
C ILE A 240 5.46 10.99 5.94
N TYR A 241 5.76 11.39 7.18
CA TYR A 241 5.62 10.55 8.37
C TYR A 241 5.24 11.43 9.56
N PRO A 242 4.34 11.00 10.47
CA PRO A 242 3.90 11.84 11.59
C PRO A 242 5.05 12.26 12.52
N THR A 243 5.06 13.54 12.88
CA THR A 243 5.91 14.03 13.98
C THR A 243 5.36 13.56 15.33
N VAL A 244 6.16 13.71 16.39
CA VAL A 244 5.68 13.57 17.77
C VAL A 244 4.49 14.48 18.04
N ASP A 245 4.53 15.73 17.56
CA ASP A 245 3.43 16.69 17.76
C ASP A 245 2.18 16.33 16.95
N ASN A 246 2.32 15.80 15.73
CA ASN A 246 1.19 15.27 14.97
C ASN A 246 0.45 14.18 15.76
N VAL A 247 1.19 13.24 16.37
CA VAL A 247 0.60 12.16 17.17
C VAL A 247 -0.01 12.70 18.46
N ARG A 248 0.73 13.51 19.21
CA ARG A 248 0.28 14.11 20.48
C ARG A 248 -1.01 14.91 20.32
N GLN A 249 -1.16 15.63 19.19
CA GLN A 249 -2.34 16.44 18.88
C GLN A 249 -3.40 15.69 18.07
N SER A 250 -3.25 14.38 17.85
CA SER A 250 -4.21 13.59 17.09
C SER A 250 -5.50 13.32 17.88
N LEU A 251 -6.55 12.87 17.18
CA LEU A 251 -7.81 12.45 17.80
C LEU A 251 -7.59 11.35 18.86
N GLU A 252 -6.70 10.40 18.58
CA GLU A 252 -6.38 9.28 19.48
C GLU A 252 -5.32 9.64 20.54
N GLY A 253 -4.64 10.79 20.42
CA GLY A 253 -3.49 11.14 21.28
C GLY A 253 -2.28 10.24 21.05
N TYR A 254 -1.47 10.02 22.10
CA TYR A 254 -0.32 9.11 22.03
C TYR A 254 -0.67 7.66 21.62
N PRO A 255 -1.82 7.08 22.00
CA PRO A 255 -2.27 5.77 21.51
C PRO A 255 -2.24 5.59 19.99
N ALA A 256 -2.45 6.65 19.19
CA ALA A 256 -2.33 6.58 17.72
C ALA A 256 -0.97 6.02 17.27
N GLY A 257 0.06 6.32 18.07
CA GLY A 257 1.44 5.92 17.86
C GLY A 257 1.70 4.41 17.94
N GLY A 258 0.79 3.64 18.54
CA GLY A 258 0.84 2.18 18.53
C GLY A 258 0.71 1.61 17.11
N SER A 259 0.01 2.31 16.22
CA SER A 259 -0.13 1.97 14.79
C SER A 259 0.94 2.62 13.91
N LEU A 260 1.94 3.29 14.50
CA LEU A 260 3.04 3.95 13.79
C LEU A 260 4.42 3.33 14.14
N PRO A 261 4.66 2.04 13.87
CA PRO A 261 5.82 1.34 14.40
C PRO A 261 7.12 1.79 13.69
N TYR A 262 7.86 2.68 14.35
CA TYR A 262 9.25 3.01 14.04
C TYR A 262 10.10 2.95 15.31
N SER A 263 10.91 1.90 15.47
CA SER A 263 11.63 1.67 16.73
C SER A 263 12.87 2.53 16.89
N ILE A 264 13.22 2.89 18.12
CA ILE A 264 14.44 3.66 18.43
C ILE A 264 15.71 2.95 17.94
N GLN A 265 15.75 1.61 18.05
CA GLN A 265 16.88 0.79 17.59
C GLN A 265 17.07 0.87 16.07
N THR A 266 15.99 1.11 15.31
CA THR A 266 16.05 1.33 13.87
C THR A 266 16.41 2.77 13.57
N ALA A 267 15.77 3.73 14.26
CA ALA A 267 15.95 5.15 14.03
C ALA A 267 17.39 5.62 14.26
N GLN A 268 18.03 5.19 15.35
CA GLN A 268 19.41 5.57 15.68
C GLN A 268 20.43 5.14 14.63
N LYS A 269 20.14 4.11 13.82
CA LYS A 269 21.04 3.61 12.77
C LYS A 269 20.94 4.42 11.47
N GLN A 270 19.99 5.34 11.36
CA GLN A 270 19.68 6.06 10.12
C GLN A 270 19.16 7.48 10.35
N LEU A 271 19.80 8.24 11.25
CA LEU A 271 19.42 9.64 11.52
C LEU A 271 19.46 10.52 10.25
N TRP A 272 20.31 10.16 9.28
CA TRP A 272 20.36 10.80 7.96
C TRP A 272 19.01 10.78 7.23
N LEU A 273 18.13 9.83 7.52
CA LEU A 273 16.82 9.71 6.89
C LEU A 273 15.87 10.82 7.34
N HIS A 274 16.04 11.35 8.56
CA HIS A 274 15.09 12.30 9.16
C HIS A 274 15.08 13.65 8.44
N SER A 275 16.14 14.00 7.69
CA SER A 275 16.18 15.22 6.86
C SER A 275 15.18 15.18 5.69
N TYR A 276 14.72 13.99 5.31
CA TYR A 276 13.72 13.79 4.26
C TYR A 276 12.27 13.90 4.77
N PHE A 277 12.07 14.01 6.09
CA PHE A 277 10.73 13.93 6.69
C PHE A 277 9.93 15.22 6.60
N HIS A 278 8.65 15.03 6.28
CA HIS A 278 7.62 16.05 6.16
C HIS A 278 6.44 15.65 7.05
N LYS A 279 5.78 16.66 7.61
CA LYS A 279 4.68 16.50 8.57
C LYS A 279 3.47 15.84 7.92
N TRP A 280 2.66 15.19 8.73
CA TRP A 280 1.30 14.84 8.33
C TRP A 280 0.41 16.10 8.38
N SER A 281 -0.24 16.41 7.25
CA SER A 281 -1.25 17.46 7.13
C SER A 281 -2.27 17.02 6.08
N ALA A 282 -3.56 17.09 6.40
CA ALA A 282 -4.64 16.64 5.52
C ALA A 282 -5.89 17.51 5.67
N GLU A 283 -5.72 18.83 5.66
CA GLU A 283 -6.80 19.81 5.67
C GLU A 283 -7.75 19.61 4.48
N THR A 284 -7.21 19.23 3.31
CA THR A 284 -7.99 18.90 2.10
C THR A 284 -9.09 17.85 2.33
N SER A 285 -8.91 16.98 3.32
CA SER A 285 -9.84 15.92 3.68
C SER A 285 -10.32 15.98 5.13
N GLY A 286 -9.99 17.05 5.87
CA GLY A 286 -10.34 17.25 7.27
C GLY A 286 -9.69 16.23 8.22
N ARG A 287 -8.50 15.73 7.89
CA ARG A 287 -7.87 14.56 8.53
C ARG A 287 -6.48 14.81 9.13
N SER A 288 -6.07 16.07 9.32
CA SER A 288 -4.78 16.39 9.95
C SER A 288 -4.63 15.78 11.35
N HIS A 289 -5.74 15.60 12.07
CA HIS A 289 -5.75 14.97 13.39
C HIS A 289 -6.06 13.46 13.36
N ALA A 290 -6.38 12.88 12.20
CA ALA A 290 -6.61 11.45 12.02
C ALA A 290 -5.33 10.79 11.50
N MET A 291 -4.56 10.15 12.39
CA MET A 291 -3.22 9.66 12.05
C MET A 291 -3.22 8.68 10.87
N PRO A 292 -2.22 8.77 9.98
CA PRO A 292 -2.20 7.98 8.77
C PRO A 292 -1.79 6.54 9.05
N HIS A 293 -2.71 5.62 8.76
CA HIS A 293 -2.38 4.21 8.56
C HIS A 293 -2.51 3.81 7.07
N ILE A 294 -2.97 4.72 6.21
CA ILE A 294 -2.77 4.64 4.76
C ILE A 294 -1.27 4.69 4.40
N LYS A 295 -0.91 4.08 3.26
CA LYS A 295 0.40 4.22 2.64
C LYS A 295 0.20 4.58 1.17
N THR A 296 0.82 5.66 0.74
CA THR A 296 0.71 6.15 -0.63
C THR A 296 2.06 6.55 -1.19
N TYR A 297 2.16 6.45 -2.52
CA TYR A 297 3.31 6.95 -3.26
C TYR A 297 2.79 7.69 -4.49
N MET A 298 3.43 8.78 -4.86
CA MET A 298 3.07 9.54 -6.07
C MET A 298 4.24 10.35 -6.63
N ARG A 299 4.06 10.84 -7.86
CA ARG A 299 5.03 11.68 -8.56
C ARG A 299 4.38 12.99 -9.00
N PRO A 300 4.33 14.02 -8.14
CA PRO A 300 3.71 15.29 -8.48
C PRO A 300 4.57 16.13 -9.43
N SER A 301 3.94 17.09 -10.10
CA SER A 301 4.63 18.19 -10.80
C SER A 301 5.34 19.12 -9.81
N PRO A 302 6.30 19.94 -10.26
CA PRO A 302 7.03 20.88 -9.40
C PRO A 302 6.13 21.87 -8.63
N ASP A 303 4.98 22.21 -9.19
CA ASP A 303 3.95 23.08 -8.58
C ASP A 303 2.87 22.30 -7.81
N PHE A 304 2.99 20.97 -7.74
CA PHE A 304 2.08 20.03 -7.08
C PHE A 304 0.62 20.04 -7.58
N GLN A 305 0.36 20.63 -8.75
CA GLN A 305 -0.99 20.67 -9.34
C GLN A 305 -1.35 19.43 -10.16
N LYS A 306 -0.36 18.61 -10.50
CA LYS A 306 -0.50 17.41 -11.32
C LYS A 306 0.25 16.25 -10.69
N ILE A 307 -0.13 15.01 -11.01
CA ILE A 307 0.59 13.80 -10.63
C ILE A 307 0.72 12.85 -11.82
N ALA A 308 1.91 12.31 -12.06
CA ALA A 308 2.16 11.37 -13.16
C ALA A 308 1.60 9.97 -12.86
N TRP A 309 1.48 9.62 -11.58
CA TRP A 309 0.88 8.37 -11.10
C TRP A 309 0.57 8.47 -9.61
N PHE A 310 -0.31 7.59 -9.13
CA PHE A 310 -0.63 7.43 -7.72
C PHE A 310 -0.71 5.95 -7.35
N LEU A 311 -0.17 5.59 -6.20
CA LEU A 311 -0.23 4.25 -5.63
C LEU A 311 -0.80 4.33 -4.23
N VAL A 312 -1.78 3.47 -3.93
CA VAL A 312 -2.21 3.13 -2.56
C VAL A 312 -1.88 1.66 -2.30
N THR A 313 -1.26 1.36 -1.16
CA THR A 313 -0.71 0.03 -0.90
C THR A 313 -0.66 -0.29 0.60
N SER A 314 -0.45 -1.56 0.94
CA SER A 314 -0.05 -1.95 2.29
C SER A 314 1.44 -1.68 2.57
N ALA A 315 2.28 -1.55 1.53
CA ALA A 315 3.73 -1.45 1.67
C ALA A 315 4.18 -0.15 2.37
N ASN A 316 4.74 -0.29 3.57
CA ASN A 316 5.46 0.79 4.26
C ASN A 316 6.85 1.02 3.63
N LEU A 317 7.57 2.06 4.07
CA LEU A 317 8.96 2.29 3.65
C LEU A 317 9.89 1.25 4.31
N SER A 318 10.06 0.09 3.66
CA SER A 318 10.95 -0.98 4.12
C SER A 318 11.45 -1.87 2.97
N LYS A 319 12.68 -2.39 3.13
CA LYS A 319 13.23 -3.45 2.27
C LYS A 319 12.42 -4.75 2.32
N ALA A 320 11.79 -5.04 3.45
CA ALA A 320 10.98 -6.25 3.63
C ALA A 320 9.74 -6.26 2.70
N ALA A 321 9.10 -5.09 2.58
CA ALA A 321 7.92 -4.85 1.76
C ALA A 321 8.27 -4.70 0.27
N TRP A 322 9.25 -3.83 -0.04
CA TRP A 322 9.55 -3.44 -1.41
C TRP A 322 10.57 -4.33 -2.13
N GLY A 323 11.39 -5.03 -1.36
CA GLY A 323 12.51 -5.82 -1.84
C GLY A 323 13.85 -5.08 -1.81
N ALA A 324 14.94 -5.85 -1.74
CA ALA A 324 16.30 -5.35 -1.84
C ALA A 324 17.12 -6.25 -2.76
N LEU A 325 17.98 -5.65 -3.58
CA LEU A 325 18.89 -6.39 -4.43
C LEU A 325 19.96 -7.13 -3.59
N GLU A 326 20.18 -8.39 -3.92
CA GLU A 326 21.23 -9.25 -3.39
C GLU A 326 22.11 -9.74 -4.56
N LYS A 327 23.26 -10.36 -4.24
CA LYS A 327 24.16 -10.99 -5.22
C LYS A 327 24.49 -10.05 -6.39
N ASN A 328 24.99 -8.85 -6.08
CA ASN A 328 25.38 -7.83 -7.05
C ASN A 328 24.26 -7.46 -8.05
N GLY A 329 23.02 -7.38 -7.59
CA GLY A 329 21.87 -6.96 -8.42
C GLY A 329 21.21 -8.07 -9.24
N THR A 330 21.72 -9.31 -9.16
CA THR A 330 21.16 -10.45 -9.91
C THR A 330 19.93 -11.06 -9.26
N GLN A 331 19.69 -10.78 -7.97
CA GLN A 331 18.58 -11.32 -7.20
C GLN A 331 17.83 -10.21 -6.47
N LEU A 332 16.50 -10.24 -6.46
CA LEU A 332 15.65 -9.40 -5.60
C LEU A 332 15.10 -10.25 -4.46
N MET A 333 15.35 -9.85 -3.21
CA MET A 333 14.84 -10.53 -2.03
C MET A 333 13.72 -9.71 -1.39
N ILE A 334 12.55 -10.33 -1.21
CA ILE A 334 11.37 -9.77 -0.55
C ILE A 334 11.02 -10.67 0.64
N ARG A 335 10.63 -10.07 1.77
CA ARG A 335 10.30 -10.81 3.01
C ARG A 335 8.81 -10.93 3.27
N SER A 336 8.02 -9.97 2.80
CA SER A 336 6.62 -9.80 3.22
C SER A 336 5.64 -9.94 2.06
N TYR A 337 4.40 -10.28 2.40
CA TYR A 337 3.26 -10.12 1.50
C TYR A 337 2.73 -8.69 1.59
N GLU A 338 2.66 -8.01 0.45
CA GLU A 338 2.05 -6.68 0.32
C GLU A 338 1.16 -6.66 -0.92
N LEU A 339 0.21 -5.72 -0.95
CA LEU A 339 -0.62 -5.50 -2.12
C LEU A 339 -1.08 -4.04 -2.21
N GLY A 340 -1.13 -3.51 -3.42
CA GLY A 340 -1.63 -2.19 -3.73
C GLY A 340 -2.11 -2.07 -5.17
N VAL A 341 -2.69 -0.92 -5.48
CA VAL A 341 -3.18 -0.60 -6.82
C VAL A 341 -2.57 0.71 -7.33
N LEU A 342 -2.05 0.65 -8.55
CA LEU A 342 -1.39 1.77 -9.22
C LEU A 342 -2.35 2.38 -10.25
N PHE A 343 -2.55 3.69 -10.11
CA PHE A 343 -3.31 4.53 -11.03
C PHE A 343 -2.33 5.19 -12.00
N LEU A 344 -2.46 4.87 -13.28
CA LEU A 344 -1.68 5.49 -14.36
C LEU A 344 -2.62 6.25 -15.30
N PRO A 345 -2.30 7.49 -15.70
CA PRO A 345 -3.13 8.31 -16.58
C PRO A 345 -3.55 7.59 -17.88
N SER A 346 -2.65 6.78 -18.44
CA SER A 346 -2.88 5.98 -19.66
C SER A 346 -4.05 5.00 -19.53
N ALA A 347 -4.26 4.39 -18.35
CA ALA A 347 -5.37 3.47 -18.12
C ALA A 347 -6.74 4.18 -18.05
N PHE A 348 -6.74 5.51 -17.96
CA PHE A 348 -7.94 6.36 -17.94
C PHE A 348 -8.07 7.21 -19.22
N GLY A 349 -7.30 6.89 -20.28
CA GLY A 349 -7.36 7.61 -21.56
C GLY A 349 -6.80 9.03 -21.50
N LEU A 350 -5.91 9.33 -20.55
CA LEU A 350 -5.28 10.65 -20.42
C LEU A 350 -3.93 10.67 -21.14
N ASP A 351 -3.93 11.14 -22.39
CA ASP A 351 -2.73 11.27 -23.24
C ASP A 351 -1.70 12.29 -22.72
N THR A 352 -2.11 13.15 -21.79
CA THR A 352 -1.25 14.15 -21.16
C THR A 352 -0.16 13.53 -20.27
N GLY A 353 -0.32 12.27 -19.85
CA GLY A 353 0.61 11.58 -18.96
C GLY A 353 0.52 12.03 -17.50
N TYR A 354 -0.54 12.75 -17.10
CA TYR A 354 -0.76 13.15 -15.71
C TYR A 354 -2.25 13.27 -15.36
N PHE A 355 -2.57 13.12 -14.06
CA PHE A 355 -3.82 13.55 -13.47
C PHE A 355 -3.69 14.97 -12.91
N HIS A 356 -4.77 15.75 -12.90
CA HIS A 356 -4.83 16.97 -12.09
C HIS A 356 -5.07 16.61 -10.61
N VAL A 357 -4.49 17.35 -9.68
CA VAL A 357 -4.77 17.16 -8.25
C VAL A 357 -6.07 17.91 -7.90
N LYS A 358 -6.99 17.24 -7.19
CA LYS A 358 -8.19 17.92 -6.67
C LYS A 358 -7.82 18.96 -5.61
N LYS A 359 -8.44 20.14 -5.68
CA LYS A 359 -8.20 21.22 -4.69
C LYS A 359 -8.75 20.90 -3.30
N LYS A 360 -9.91 20.23 -3.25
CA LYS A 360 -10.49 19.69 -2.02
C LYS A 360 -10.89 18.24 -2.28
N MET A 361 -10.68 17.35 -1.32
CA MET A 361 -11.00 15.94 -1.54
C MET A 361 -12.51 15.71 -1.75
N PHE A 362 -13.34 16.47 -1.03
CA PHE A 362 -14.81 16.31 -1.00
C PHE A 362 -15.59 17.43 -1.72
N SER A 363 -14.98 18.17 -2.65
CA SER A 363 -15.72 19.10 -3.52
C SER A 363 -16.65 18.36 -4.49
N GLY A 364 -17.81 18.98 -4.78
CA GLY A 364 -18.90 18.39 -5.57
C GLY A 364 -18.61 18.18 -7.07
N SER A 365 -19.61 17.65 -7.76
CA SER A 365 -19.61 17.06 -9.11
C SER A 365 -19.21 17.94 -10.31
N ASN A 366 -18.78 19.19 -10.10
CA ASN A 366 -18.39 20.11 -11.18
C ASN A 366 -16.89 20.04 -11.52
N GLU A 367 -16.14 19.12 -10.93
CA GLU A 367 -14.72 18.93 -11.26
C GLU A 367 -14.54 18.04 -12.49
N PRO A 368 -13.55 18.32 -13.34
CA PRO A 368 -13.23 17.46 -14.48
C PRO A 368 -12.98 16.01 -14.03
N VAL A 369 -13.46 15.04 -14.81
CA VAL A 369 -13.26 13.59 -14.59
C VAL A 369 -11.77 13.22 -14.41
N ALA A 370 -10.84 14.05 -14.89
CA ALA A 370 -9.40 13.85 -14.84
C ALA A 370 -8.70 14.28 -13.52
N SER A 371 -9.46 14.66 -12.48
CA SER A 371 -8.88 15.10 -11.21
C SER A 371 -8.80 13.98 -10.15
N PHE A 372 -7.58 13.72 -9.66
CA PHE A 372 -7.29 12.68 -8.66
C PHE A 372 -7.42 13.21 -7.22
N PRO A 373 -8.14 12.49 -6.33
CA PRO A 373 -8.38 12.89 -4.94
C PRO A 373 -7.17 12.54 -4.04
N VAL A 374 -6.10 13.34 -4.08
CA VAL A 374 -4.99 13.19 -3.12
C VAL A 374 -5.50 13.48 -1.70
N PRO A 375 -5.31 12.56 -0.72
CA PRO A 375 -6.01 12.64 0.57
C PRO A 375 -5.34 13.55 1.62
N TYR A 376 -4.17 14.11 1.32
CA TYR A 376 -3.36 14.97 2.19
C TYR A 376 -2.83 16.18 1.43
N ASP A 377 -2.36 17.18 2.16
CA ASP A 377 -2.02 18.48 1.59
C ASP A 377 -0.72 18.47 0.78
N LEU A 378 -0.68 19.31 -0.26
CA LEU A 378 0.50 19.55 -1.09
C LEU A 378 0.77 21.06 -1.22
N PRO A 379 2.04 21.50 -1.26
CA PRO A 379 3.26 20.71 -1.06
C PRO A 379 3.39 20.16 0.37
N PRO A 380 4.12 19.04 0.59
CA PRO A 380 4.40 18.56 1.94
C PRO A 380 5.20 19.59 2.75
N GLU A 381 4.83 19.81 4.01
CA GLU A 381 5.57 20.71 4.90
C GLU A 381 6.74 19.97 5.55
N GLN A 382 7.98 20.45 5.36
CA GLN A 382 9.15 19.84 5.98
C GLN A 382 9.09 19.94 7.51
N TYR A 383 9.69 18.97 8.20
CA TYR A 383 9.89 19.06 9.65
C TYR A 383 10.65 20.35 10.03
N GLY A 384 10.16 21.04 11.05
CA GLY A 384 10.89 22.12 11.71
C GLY A 384 12.08 21.61 12.52
N SER A 385 12.96 22.51 12.94
CA SER A 385 14.19 22.15 13.67
C SER A 385 13.95 21.40 14.99
N LYS A 386 12.79 21.63 15.62
CA LYS A 386 12.37 20.98 16.86
C LYS A 386 11.55 19.71 16.64
N ASP A 387 11.04 19.50 15.43
CA ASP A 387 10.25 18.31 15.12
C ASP A 387 11.11 17.05 15.20
N ARG A 388 10.47 15.97 15.64
CA ARG A 388 11.07 14.63 15.67
C ARG A 388 10.05 13.66 15.09
N PRO A 389 10.50 12.60 14.39
CA PRO A 389 9.57 11.55 13.98
C PRO A 389 8.99 10.89 15.22
N TRP A 390 7.76 10.41 15.11
CA TRP A 390 7.23 9.48 16.09
C TRP A 390 8.12 8.21 16.20
N ILE A 391 8.42 7.80 17.42
CA ILE A 391 9.18 6.59 17.75
C ILE A 391 8.41 5.87 18.84
N TRP A 392 7.74 4.77 18.48
CA TRP A 392 6.69 4.17 19.32
C TRP A 392 7.17 3.56 20.65
N ASN A 393 8.46 3.27 20.80
CA ASN A 393 9.01 2.54 21.95
C ASN A 393 9.96 3.39 22.83
N ILE A 394 9.74 4.70 22.87
CA ILE A 394 10.37 5.61 23.84
C ILE A 394 9.28 6.43 24.56
N PRO A 395 9.50 6.88 25.81
CA PRO A 395 8.51 7.66 26.53
C PRO A 395 8.43 9.12 26.05
N TYR A 396 7.23 9.69 26.08
CA TYR A 396 6.95 11.10 25.78
C TYR A 396 6.26 11.76 26.98
N THR A 397 7.04 12.41 27.86
CA THR A 397 6.55 12.91 29.17
C THR A 397 6.59 14.43 29.33
N LYS A 398 6.97 15.17 28.28
CA LYS A 398 7.18 16.63 28.36
C LYS A 398 5.90 17.45 28.16
N ALA A 399 4.88 16.89 27.51
CA ALA A 399 3.61 17.55 27.25
C ALA A 399 2.52 16.47 27.15
N PRO A 400 1.31 16.73 27.68
CA PRO A 400 0.22 15.78 27.57
C PRO A 400 -0.32 15.70 26.13
N ASP A 401 -0.96 14.58 25.80
CA ASP A 401 -1.76 14.44 24.58
C ASP A 401 -3.16 15.08 24.69
N THR A 402 -3.98 14.89 23.65
CA THR A 402 -5.38 15.37 23.57
C THR A 402 -6.30 14.80 24.64
N HIS A 403 -5.91 13.72 25.31
CA HIS A 403 -6.66 13.07 26.39
C HIS A 403 -6.07 13.36 27.77
N GLY A 404 -5.04 14.19 27.86
CA GLY A 404 -4.41 14.57 29.13
C GLY A 404 -3.39 13.56 29.66
N ASN A 405 -2.97 12.57 28.85
CA ASN A 405 -1.99 11.54 29.23
C ASN A 405 -0.55 11.94 28.94
#